data_AF-A0A950S7S8-F1
#
_entry.id   AF-A0A950S7S8-F1
#
_cell.length_a   1.000
_cell.length_b   1.000
_cell.length_c   1.000
_cell.angle_alpha   90.00
_cell.angle_beta   90.00
_cell.angle_gamma   90.00
#
_symmetry.space_group_name_H-M   'P 1'
#
loop_
_entity.id
_entity.type
_entity.pdbx_description
1 polymer ?
#
loop_
_entity_poly.entity_id
_entity_poly.type
_entity_poly.pdbx_seq_one_letter_code
_entity_poly.pdbx_strand_id
1 'polypeptide(L)'
;MSNTISNVTGTPDADPAKLNADAVIAQLRSMRSQIEDVAPLSREQRKLIQQRLRLQPKNVVEAAINVIGVLDNVSQAIGQPLDDVRQLQDDSLRWEAVADEARAFLKGIEGANLNRRQRLALIATQAYAIGSQLAKDPAKAVLLPHVEEVKRLKGVSRRKKAAKDPQTPAPTSPPQPVPGHVTSTAPAA
;
A
#
# COMPACT_ATOMS: atom_id res chain seq x y z
N MET A 1 24.97 -56.64 37.35
CA MET A 1 24.61 -55.23 37.60
C MET A 1 25.58 -54.37 36.82
N SER A 2 25.19 -53.93 35.62
CA SER A 2 25.99 -53.03 34.77
C SER A 2 25.02 -52.06 34.14
N ASN A 3 24.92 -50.87 34.73
CA ASN A 3 24.05 -49.80 34.27
C ASN A 3 24.90 -48.87 33.40
N THR A 4 24.77 -49.01 32.08
CA THR A 4 25.37 -48.08 31.11
C THR A 4 24.46 -46.86 31.00
N ILE A 5 24.86 -45.76 31.63
CA ILE A 5 24.25 -44.45 31.46
C ILE A 5 24.63 -43.95 30.06
N SER A 6 23.67 -43.97 29.13
CA SER A 6 23.81 -43.33 27.83
C SER A 6 23.65 -41.82 28.01
N ASN A 7 24.77 -41.11 27.92
CA ASN A 7 24.84 -39.65 27.86
C ASN A 7 24.24 -39.18 26.52
N VAL A 8 22.98 -38.74 26.53
CA VAL A 8 22.38 -38.06 25.38
C VAL A 8 23.05 -36.69 25.25
N THR A 9 23.88 -36.58 24.24
CA THR A 9 24.50 -35.33 23.80
C THR A 9 23.38 -34.35 23.44
N GLY A 10 23.23 -33.28 24.22
CA GLY A 10 22.37 -32.16 23.88
C GLY A 10 22.85 -31.53 22.57
N THR A 11 22.03 -31.61 21.53
CA THR A 11 22.16 -30.80 20.33
C THR A 11 22.14 -29.33 20.77
N PRO A 12 23.12 -28.50 20.39
CA PRO A 12 23.03 -27.08 20.66
C PRO A 12 21.85 -26.53 19.85
N ASP A 13 20.90 -25.91 20.54
CA ASP A 13 19.84 -25.08 19.97
C ASP A 13 20.49 -24.11 18.98
N ALA A 14 20.38 -24.42 17.69
CA ALA A 14 20.67 -23.49 16.64
C ALA A 14 19.55 -22.45 16.67
N ASP A 15 19.88 -21.21 17.03
CA ASP A 15 19.01 -20.04 16.84
C ASP A 15 18.30 -20.17 15.49
N PRO A 16 16.96 -20.04 15.42
CA PRO A 16 16.24 -20.21 14.17
C PRO A 16 16.78 -19.21 13.17
N ALA A 17 17.42 -19.71 12.11
CA ALA A 17 17.99 -18.90 11.06
C ALA A 17 16.91 -17.93 10.55
N LYS A 18 17.18 -16.63 10.67
CA LYS A 18 16.25 -15.58 10.24
C LYS A 18 15.93 -15.79 8.76
N LEU A 19 14.64 -15.93 8.44
CA LEU A 19 14.19 -16.15 7.07
C LEU A 19 14.67 -15.00 6.16
N ASN A 20 15.23 -15.36 5.01
CA ASN A 20 15.54 -14.39 3.96
C ASN A 20 14.27 -14.08 3.12
N ALA A 21 14.37 -13.10 2.22
CA ALA A 21 13.22 -12.64 1.43
C ALA A 21 12.60 -13.76 0.58
N ASP A 22 13.42 -14.61 -0.04
CA ASP A 22 12.94 -15.69 -0.91
C ASP A 22 12.21 -16.77 -0.12
N ALA A 23 12.71 -17.10 1.08
CA ALA A 23 12.04 -18.03 1.98
C ALA A 23 10.69 -17.49 2.46
N VAL A 24 10.60 -16.19 2.77
CA VAL A 24 9.31 -15.55 3.12
C VAL A 24 8.33 -15.60 1.95
N ILE A 25 8.78 -15.34 0.71
CA ILE A 25 7.92 -15.45 -0.49
C ILE A 25 7.42 -16.89 -0.68
N ALA A 26 8.28 -17.88 -0.52
CA ALA A 26 7.91 -19.29 -0.62
C ALA A 26 6.87 -19.67 0.45
N GLN A 27 7.06 -19.22 1.70
CA GLN A 27 6.12 -19.44 2.78
C GLN A 27 4.76 -18.77 2.51
N LEU A 28 4.75 -17.52 2.02
CA LEU A 28 3.50 -16.83 1.67
C LEU A 28 2.74 -17.54 0.53
N ARG A 29 3.46 -18.10 -0.45
CA ARG A 29 2.84 -18.90 -1.52
C ARG A 29 2.27 -20.21 -0.97
N SER A 30 2.99 -20.88 -0.08
CA SER A 30 2.52 -22.08 0.62
C SER A 30 1.25 -21.79 1.41
N MET A 31 1.26 -20.73 2.22
CA MET A 31 0.07 -20.30 2.97
C MET A 31 -1.10 -20.00 2.04
N ARG A 32 -0.88 -19.30 0.92
CA ARG A 32 -1.93 -19.03 -0.06
C ARG A 32 -2.55 -20.30 -0.65
N SER A 33 -1.75 -21.35 -0.89
CA SER A 33 -2.27 -22.62 -1.43
C SER A 33 -3.07 -23.45 -0.42
N GLN A 34 -2.93 -23.16 0.88
CA GLN A 34 -3.63 -23.85 1.97
C GLN A 34 -4.94 -23.18 2.36
N ILE A 35 -5.17 -21.95 1.91
CA ILE A 35 -6.40 -21.20 2.21
C ILE A 35 -7.35 -21.36 1.03
N GLU A 36 -8.56 -21.82 1.32
CA GLU A 36 -9.66 -21.91 0.36
C GLU A 36 -10.12 -20.49 -0.08
N ASP A 37 -10.52 -20.34 -1.34
CA ASP A 37 -11.15 -19.11 -1.87
C ASP A 37 -10.36 -17.78 -1.76
N VAL A 38 -9.02 -17.79 -1.77
CA VAL A 38 -8.21 -16.54 -1.81
C VAL A 38 -8.11 -15.92 -3.22
N ALA A 39 -9.22 -15.88 -3.94
CA ALA A 39 -9.29 -15.21 -5.24
C ALA A 39 -9.38 -13.69 -5.04
N PRO A 40 -8.45 -12.88 -5.62
CA PRO A 40 -8.55 -11.44 -5.52
C PRO A 40 -9.76 -10.93 -6.30
N LEU A 41 -10.62 -10.18 -5.64
CA LEU A 41 -11.72 -9.48 -6.30
C LEU A 41 -11.21 -8.39 -7.23
N SER A 42 -11.89 -8.19 -8.37
CA SER A 42 -11.67 -7.02 -9.22
C SER A 42 -12.02 -5.74 -8.45
N ARG A 43 -11.48 -4.60 -8.90
CA ARG A 43 -11.77 -3.29 -8.27
C ARG A 43 -13.26 -2.98 -8.29
N GLU A 44 -13.94 -3.34 -9.39
CA GLU A 44 -15.37 -3.11 -9.57
C GLU A 44 -16.20 -4.02 -8.67
N GLN A 45 -15.88 -5.31 -8.60
CA GLN A 45 -16.53 -6.26 -7.69
C GLN A 45 -16.40 -5.81 -6.24
N ARG A 46 -15.20 -5.44 -5.80
CA ARG A 46 -14.97 -4.92 -4.45
C ARG A 46 -15.81 -3.67 -4.18
N LYS A 47 -15.88 -2.73 -5.14
CA LYS A 47 -16.67 -1.50 -5.00
C LYS A 47 -18.15 -1.81 -4.84
N LEU A 48 -18.70 -2.71 -5.66
CA LEU A 48 -20.11 -3.11 -5.60
C LEU A 48 -20.44 -3.79 -4.26
N ILE A 49 -19.60 -4.70 -3.80
CA ILE A 49 -19.78 -5.37 -2.50
C ILE A 49 -19.74 -4.35 -1.36
N GLN A 50 -18.77 -3.43 -1.35
CA GLN A 50 -18.68 -2.38 -0.32
C GLN A 50 -19.90 -1.45 -0.33
N GLN A 51 -20.41 -1.09 -1.51
CA GLN A 51 -21.63 -0.29 -1.60
C GLN A 51 -22.84 -1.02 -1.00
N ARG A 52 -22.98 -2.32 -1.26
CA ARG A 52 -24.06 -3.13 -0.67
C ARG A 52 -23.92 -3.25 0.85
N LEU A 53 -22.72 -3.53 1.35
CA LEU A 53 -22.47 -3.65 2.79
C LEU A 53 -22.74 -2.35 3.55
N ARG A 54 -22.55 -1.18 2.93
CA ARG A 54 -22.91 0.11 3.53
C ARG A 54 -24.41 0.26 3.82
N LEU A 55 -25.25 -0.43 3.05
CA LEU A 55 -26.70 -0.43 3.26
C LEU A 55 -27.13 -1.41 4.36
N GLN A 56 -26.23 -2.27 4.83
CA GLN A 56 -26.48 -3.28 5.87
C GLN A 56 -25.47 -3.10 7.02
N PRO A 57 -25.67 -2.10 7.89
CA PRO A 57 -24.80 -1.87 9.04
C PRO A 57 -24.68 -3.11 9.94
N LYS A 58 -23.52 -3.30 10.59
CA LYS A 58 -23.24 -4.51 11.41
C LYS A 58 -24.34 -4.78 12.46
N ASN A 59 -24.82 -3.75 13.16
CA ASN A 59 -25.88 -3.87 14.16
C ASN A 59 -27.24 -4.29 13.57
N VAL A 60 -27.54 -3.89 12.34
CA VAL A 60 -28.77 -4.31 11.63
C VAL A 60 -28.67 -5.79 11.27
N VAL A 61 -27.50 -6.24 10.80
CA VAL A 61 -27.23 -7.65 10.51
C VAL A 61 -27.34 -8.51 11.77
N GLU A 62 -26.72 -8.10 12.88
CA GLU A 62 -26.80 -8.81 14.17
C GLU A 62 -28.24 -8.93 14.68
N ALA A 63 -29.01 -7.83 14.61
CA ALA A 63 -30.42 -7.87 14.97
C ALA A 63 -31.24 -8.82 14.08
N ALA A 64 -30.96 -8.85 12.77
CA ALA A 64 -31.61 -9.78 11.85
C ALA A 64 -31.26 -11.25 12.14
N ILE A 65 -30.01 -11.55 12.50
CA ILE A 65 -29.59 -12.90 12.93
C ILE A 65 -30.34 -13.31 14.20
N ASN A 66 -30.53 -12.39 15.15
CA ASN A 66 -31.31 -12.68 16.36
C ASN A 66 -32.77 -13.02 16.04
N VAL A 67 -33.39 -12.40 15.04
CA VAL A 67 -34.76 -12.73 14.61
C VAL A 67 -34.85 -14.18 14.13
N ILE A 68 -33.85 -14.67 13.38
CA ILE A 68 -33.78 -16.08 12.95
C ILE A 68 -33.78 -17.01 14.16
N GLY A 69 -33.08 -16.63 15.23
CA GLY A 69 -33.00 -17.43 16.45
C GLY A 69 -34.21 -17.39 17.37
N VAL A 70 -35.14 -16.44 17.17
CA VAL A 70 -36.38 -16.36 17.96
C VAL A 70 -37.49 -17.22 17.37
N LEU A 71 -37.56 -17.36 16.04
CA LEU A 71 -38.64 -18.08 15.38
C LEU A 71 -38.11 -19.01 14.28
N ASP A 72 -38.27 -20.32 14.48
CA ASP A 72 -37.77 -21.34 13.55
C ASP A 72 -38.39 -21.25 12.15
N ASN A 73 -39.62 -20.74 12.03
CA ASN A 73 -40.24 -20.50 10.72
C ASN A 73 -39.42 -19.52 9.85
N VAL A 74 -38.67 -18.58 10.46
CA VAL A 74 -37.80 -17.67 9.72
C VAL A 74 -36.59 -18.42 9.18
N SER A 75 -35.96 -19.29 9.99
CA SER A 75 -34.82 -20.14 9.57
C SER A 75 -35.21 -21.06 8.41
N GLN A 76 -36.41 -21.66 8.50
CA GLN A 76 -36.99 -22.52 7.46
C GLN A 76 -37.30 -21.74 6.18
N ALA A 77 -37.89 -20.54 6.30
CA ALA A 77 -38.26 -19.73 5.15
C ALA A 77 -37.05 -19.21 4.35
N ILE A 78 -35.93 -18.91 5.02
CA ILE A 78 -34.69 -18.47 4.36
C ILE A 78 -33.82 -19.65 3.91
N GLY A 79 -34.13 -20.88 4.34
CA GLY A 79 -33.35 -22.08 4.03
C GLY A 79 -31.94 -22.07 4.63
N GLN A 80 -31.73 -21.33 5.71
CA GLN A 80 -30.45 -21.18 6.39
C GLN A 80 -30.68 -21.46 7.89
N PRO A 81 -30.20 -22.59 8.41
CA PRO A 81 -30.19 -22.87 9.84
C PRO A 81 -29.46 -21.79 10.62
N LEU A 82 -29.95 -21.47 11.83
CA LEU A 82 -29.33 -20.44 12.67
C LEU A 82 -27.85 -20.75 12.96
N ASP A 83 -27.53 -22.02 13.18
CA ASP A 83 -26.17 -22.45 13.51
C ASP A 83 -25.21 -22.17 12.34
N ASP A 84 -25.64 -22.40 11.10
CA ASP A 84 -24.85 -22.11 9.90
C ASP A 84 -24.62 -20.59 9.73
N VAL A 85 -25.65 -19.78 10.00
CA VAL A 85 -25.55 -18.32 9.94
C VAL A 85 -24.61 -17.78 11.01
N ARG A 86 -24.65 -18.34 12.23
CA ARG A 86 -23.72 -17.99 13.31
C ARG A 86 -22.29 -18.41 12.99
N GLN A 87 -22.12 -19.62 12.45
CA GLN A 87 -20.82 -20.11 12.01
C GLN A 87 -20.23 -19.19 10.93
N LEU A 88 -21.03 -18.75 9.95
CA LEU A 88 -20.61 -17.81 8.93
C LEU A 88 -20.20 -16.45 9.51
N GLN A 89 -20.93 -15.96 10.52
CA GLN A 89 -20.61 -14.72 11.22
C GLN A 89 -19.25 -14.84 11.95
N ASP A 90 -19.05 -15.93 12.68
CA ASP A 90 -17.82 -16.19 13.42
C ASP A 90 -16.61 -16.34 12.49
N ASP A 91 -16.77 -17.06 11.37
CA ASP A 91 -15.73 -17.22 10.36
C ASP A 91 -15.37 -15.87 9.73
N SER A 92 -16.37 -15.04 9.41
CA SER A 92 -16.12 -13.68 8.90
C SER A 92 -15.29 -12.84 9.87
N LEU A 93 -15.55 -12.92 11.18
CA LEU A 93 -14.80 -12.17 12.20
C LEU A 93 -13.36 -12.69 12.34
N ARG A 94 -13.17 -14.02 12.31
CA ARG A 94 -11.84 -14.65 12.35
C ARG A 94 -11.01 -14.26 11.14
N TRP A 95 -11.61 -14.27 9.94
CA TRP A 95 -10.94 -13.84 8.72
C TRP A 95 -10.66 -12.33 8.68
N GLU A 96 -11.50 -11.50 9.32
CA GLU A 96 -11.21 -10.06 9.52
C GLU A 96 -9.93 -9.89 10.35
N ALA A 97 -9.79 -10.62 11.46
CA ALA A 97 -8.59 -10.60 12.31
C ALA A 97 -7.33 -11.09 11.57
N VAL A 98 -7.42 -12.17 10.80
CA VAL A 98 -6.31 -12.66 9.96
C VAL A 98 -5.87 -11.59 8.95
N ALA A 99 -6.83 -10.90 8.31
CA ALA A 99 -6.53 -9.85 7.36
C ALA A 99 -5.85 -8.64 8.01
N ASP A 100 -6.24 -8.28 9.24
CA ASP A 100 -5.61 -7.21 10.00
C ASP A 100 -4.17 -7.54 10.40
N GLU A 101 -3.91 -8.76 10.87
CA GLU A 101 -2.57 -9.22 11.19
C GLU A 101 -1.68 -9.26 9.94
N ALA A 102 -2.20 -9.75 8.82
CA ALA A 102 -1.47 -9.77 7.55
C ALA A 102 -1.11 -8.34 7.08
N ARG A 103 -1.99 -7.36 7.28
CA ARG A 103 -1.68 -5.95 6.98
C ARG A 103 -0.63 -5.38 7.92
N ALA A 104 -0.69 -5.72 9.21
CA ALA A 104 0.32 -5.30 10.19
C ALA A 104 1.71 -5.86 9.82
N PHE A 105 1.76 -7.14 9.49
CA PHE A 105 2.97 -7.81 9.01
C PHE A 105 3.53 -7.15 7.74
N LEU A 106 2.68 -6.88 6.74
CA LEU A 106 3.09 -6.19 5.52
C LEU A 106 3.66 -4.81 5.80
N LYS A 107 3.00 -4.01 6.65
CA LYS A 107 3.52 -2.70 7.07
C LYS A 107 4.90 -2.80 7.72
N GLY A 108 5.13 -3.85 8.52
CA GLY A 108 6.45 -4.14 9.09
C GLY A 108 7.53 -4.37 8.03
N ILE A 109 7.23 -5.19 7.01
CA ILE A 109 8.14 -5.45 5.88
C ILE A 109 8.40 -4.16 5.09
N GLU A 110 7.36 -3.39 4.79
CA GLU A 110 7.46 -2.12 4.08
C GLU A 110 8.33 -1.11 4.83
N GLY A 111 8.12 -0.97 6.14
CA GLY A 111 8.94 -0.12 7.00
C GLY A 111 10.41 -0.54 7.01
N ALA A 112 10.68 -1.85 7.11
CA ALA A 112 12.04 -2.38 7.03
C ALA A 112 12.69 -2.10 5.67
N ASN A 113 11.93 -2.22 4.56
CA ASN A 113 12.42 -1.90 3.22
C ASN A 113 12.71 -0.40 3.06
N LEU A 114 11.86 0.46 3.61
CA LEU A 114 12.08 1.91 3.62
C LEU A 114 13.40 2.25 4.33
N ASN A 115 13.67 1.64 5.48
CA ASN A 115 14.94 1.79 6.19
C ASN A 115 16.14 1.32 5.35
N ARG A 116 16.03 0.19 4.66
CA ARG A 116 17.08 -0.29 3.73
C ARG A 116 17.34 0.73 2.61
N ARG A 117 16.28 1.28 2.01
CA ARG A 117 16.38 2.31 0.96
C ARG A 117 17.00 3.60 1.47
N GLN A 118 16.66 4.03 2.69
CA GLN A 118 17.28 5.20 3.32
C GLN A 118 18.78 4.99 3.52
N ARG A 119 19.20 3.82 4.02
CA ARG A 119 20.63 3.49 4.18
C ARG A 119 21.36 3.51 2.82
N LEU A 120 20.76 2.92 1.79
CA LEU A 120 21.32 2.96 0.43
C LEU A 120 21.44 4.41 -0.11
N ALA A 121 20.45 5.26 0.15
CA ALA A 121 20.49 6.66 -0.26
C ALA A 121 21.61 7.45 0.43
N LEU A 122 21.86 7.18 1.72
CA LEU A 122 22.97 7.78 2.46
C LEU A 122 24.33 7.32 1.90
N ILE A 123 24.50 6.02 1.67
CA ILE A 123 25.71 5.45 1.08
C ILE A 123 25.96 6.06 -0.31
N ALA A 124 24.94 6.12 -1.17
CA ALA A 124 25.05 6.70 -2.50
C ALA A 124 25.42 8.20 -2.45
N THR A 125 24.90 8.94 -1.46
CA THR A 125 25.24 10.35 -1.27
C THR A 125 26.70 10.53 -0.86
N GLN A 126 27.18 9.72 0.08
CA GLN A 126 28.59 9.73 0.51
C GLN A 126 29.52 9.31 -0.63
N ALA A 127 29.20 8.23 -1.35
CA ALA A 127 29.98 7.74 -2.48
C ALA A 127 30.11 8.81 -3.58
N TYR A 128 29.01 9.51 -3.90
CA TYR A 128 29.06 10.62 -4.86
C TYR A 128 29.94 11.78 -4.37
N ALA A 129 29.82 12.17 -3.10
CA ALA A 129 30.61 13.27 -2.53
C ALA A 129 32.11 12.96 -2.55
N ILE A 130 32.49 11.77 -2.09
CA ILE A 130 33.87 11.29 -2.07
C ILE A 130 34.39 11.14 -3.51
N GLY A 131 33.62 10.48 -4.39
CA GLY A 131 33.99 10.31 -5.80
C GLY A 131 34.20 11.63 -6.52
N SER A 132 33.34 12.63 -6.28
CA SER A 132 33.48 13.98 -6.83
C SER A 132 34.75 14.69 -6.34
N GLN A 133 35.14 14.48 -5.08
CA GLN A 133 36.35 15.07 -4.53
C GLN A 133 37.61 14.36 -5.05
N LEU A 134 37.59 13.03 -5.16
CA LEU A 134 38.69 12.23 -5.68
C LEU A 134 38.94 12.46 -7.17
N ALA A 135 37.89 12.67 -7.96
CA ALA A 135 38.00 12.92 -9.39
C ALA A 135 38.75 14.22 -9.76
N LYS A 136 39.04 15.09 -8.78
CA LYS A 136 39.89 16.29 -8.96
C LYS A 136 41.38 15.95 -9.04
N ASP A 137 41.78 14.79 -8.54
CA ASP A 137 43.14 14.27 -8.62
C ASP A 137 43.34 13.60 -10.00
N PRO A 138 44.30 14.05 -10.83
CA PRO A 138 44.56 13.45 -12.14
C PRO A 138 44.83 11.95 -12.08
N ALA A 139 45.41 11.44 -11.00
CA ALA A 139 45.65 10.00 -10.80
C ALA A 139 44.36 9.18 -10.66
N LYS A 140 43.22 9.84 -10.41
CA LYS A 140 41.88 9.22 -10.21
C LYS A 140 40.86 9.73 -11.21
N ALA A 141 41.31 10.28 -12.35
CA ALA A 141 40.46 10.81 -13.42
C ALA A 141 39.44 9.78 -13.97
N VAL A 142 39.70 8.47 -13.79
CA VAL A 142 38.76 7.38 -14.12
C VAL A 142 37.38 7.55 -13.47
N LEU A 143 37.27 8.29 -12.37
CA LEU A 143 36.00 8.53 -11.66
C LEU A 143 35.12 9.60 -12.34
N LEU A 144 35.68 10.47 -13.18
CA LEU A 144 34.97 11.58 -13.83
C LEU A 144 33.70 11.14 -14.57
N PRO A 145 33.73 10.15 -15.49
CA PRO A 145 32.52 9.75 -16.23
C PRO A 145 31.40 9.24 -15.29
N HIS A 146 31.74 8.56 -14.20
CA HIS A 146 30.76 8.07 -13.23
C HIS A 146 30.11 9.20 -12.42
N VAL A 147 30.90 10.21 -12.02
CA VAL A 147 30.40 11.38 -11.30
C VAL A 147 29.49 12.23 -12.19
N GLU A 148 29.86 12.42 -13.45
CA GLU A 148 29.06 13.16 -14.43
C GLU A 148 27.73 12.46 -14.71
N GLU A 149 27.72 11.13 -14.82
CA GLU A 149 26.49 10.37 -15.00
C GLU A 149 25.54 10.52 -13.81
N VAL A 150 26.05 10.43 -12.57
CA VAL A 150 25.22 10.66 -11.37
C VAL A 150 24.68 12.10 -11.34
N LYS A 151 25.49 13.09 -11.71
CA LYS A 151 25.07 14.50 -11.81
C LYS A 151 23.95 14.69 -12.84
N ARG A 152 24.07 14.04 -14.01
CA ARG A 152 23.06 14.05 -15.07
C ARG A 152 21.74 13.45 -14.59
N LEU A 153 21.77 12.27 -13.97
CA LEU A 153 20.58 11.59 -13.44
C LEU A 153 19.86 12.41 -12.35
N LYS A 154 20.61 13.08 -11.47
CA LYS A 154 20.03 14.02 -10.48
C LYS A 154 19.36 15.21 -11.15
N GLY A 155 19.94 15.75 -12.22
CA GLY A 155 19.37 16.86 -13.00
C GLY A 155 18.03 16.51 -13.67
N VAL A 156 17.95 15.34 -14.32
CA VAL A 156 16.70 14.84 -14.93
C VAL A 156 15.60 14.65 -13.88
N SER A 157 15.95 14.11 -12.71
CA SER A 157 15.01 13.89 -11.62
C SER A 157 14.45 15.19 -11.05
N ARG A 158 15.27 16.25 -10.95
CA ARG A 158 14.82 17.59 -10.51
C ARG A 158 13.91 18.26 -11.54
N ARG A 159 14.22 18.17 -12.84
CA ARG A 159 13.37 18.75 -13.91
C ARG A 159 11.99 18.11 -13.97
N LYS A 160 11.89 16.79 -13.80
CA LYS A 160 10.59 16.09 -13.73
C LYS A 160 9.73 16.54 -12.54
N LYS A 161 10.34 17.01 -11.45
CA LYS A 161 9.62 17.57 -10.30
C LYS A 161 9.12 19.00 -10.57
N ALA A 162 9.88 19.79 -11.33
CA ALA A 162 9.52 21.16 -11.70
C ALA A 162 8.45 21.24 -12.82
N ALA A 163 8.39 20.25 -13.71
CA ALA A 163 7.43 20.22 -14.83
C ALA A 163 6.00 19.78 -14.44
N LYS A 164 5.67 19.68 -13.15
CA LYS A 164 4.37 19.19 -12.66
C LYS A 164 3.34 20.28 -12.40
N ASP A 165 3.67 21.55 -12.66
CA ASP A 165 2.67 22.62 -12.73
C ASP A 165 2.38 22.93 -14.20
N PRO A 166 1.24 22.46 -14.77
CA PRO A 166 0.69 23.12 -15.92
C PRO A 166 0.32 24.53 -15.47
N GLN A 167 1.04 25.54 -15.95
CA GLN A 167 0.52 26.90 -15.94
C GLN A 167 -0.81 26.85 -16.69
N THR A 168 -1.91 27.03 -15.95
CA THR A 168 -3.20 27.43 -16.53
C THR A 168 -2.94 28.67 -17.38
N PRO A 169 -3.25 28.67 -18.68
CA PRO A 169 -3.11 29.89 -19.49
C PRO A 169 -3.96 30.99 -18.85
N ALA A 170 -3.35 32.15 -18.65
CA ALA A 170 -4.02 33.31 -18.07
C ALA A 170 -5.27 33.68 -18.90
N PRO A 171 -6.40 34.04 -18.27
CA PRO A 171 -7.57 34.50 -19.01
C PRO A 171 -7.20 35.79 -19.76
N THR A 172 -7.40 35.78 -21.07
CA THR A 172 -7.36 36.96 -21.93
C THR A 172 -8.31 38.04 -21.40
N SER A 173 -7.77 39.22 -21.12
CA SER A 173 -8.53 40.40 -20.73
C SER A 173 -9.62 40.74 -21.77
N PRO A 174 -10.83 41.15 -21.36
CA PRO A 174 -11.88 41.56 -22.29
C PRO A 174 -11.49 42.87 -23.02
N PRO A 175 -11.91 43.04 -24.28
CA PRO A 175 -11.60 44.24 -25.07
C PRO A 175 -12.26 45.48 -24.46
N GLN A 176 -11.50 46.57 -24.39
CA GLN A 176 -11.98 47.90 -23.98
C GLN A 176 -13.06 48.40 -24.97
N PRO A 177 -14.15 49.04 -24.49
CA PRO A 177 -15.12 49.68 -25.36
C PRO A 177 -14.51 50.93 -26.02
N VAL A 178 -14.65 51.02 -27.33
CA VAL A 178 -14.40 52.22 -28.14
C VAL A 178 -15.30 53.37 -27.67
N PRO A 179 -14.79 54.61 -27.50
CA PRO A 179 -15.63 55.77 -27.20
C PRO A 179 -16.50 56.13 -28.40
N GLY A 180 -17.81 55.92 -28.28
CA GLY A 180 -18.79 56.41 -29.24
C GLY A 180 -18.93 57.94 -29.12
N HIS A 181 -18.73 58.62 -30.25
CA HIS A 181 -19.27 59.97 -30.45
C HIS A 181 -20.79 59.91 -30.40
N VAL A 182 -21.41 60.56 -29.42
CA VAL A 182 -22.81 60.97 -29.49
C VAL A 182 -22.88 62.48 -29.38
N THR A 183 -23.29 63.09 -30.48
CA THR A 183 -23.60 64.51 -30.62
C THR A 183 -24.82 64.86 -29.77
N SER A 184 -24.65 65.95 -29.03
CA SER A 184 -25.66 66.76 -28.36
C SER A 184 -26.92 66.95 -29.20
N THR A 185 -28.09 66.59 -28.67
CA THR A 185 -29.37 67.25 -28.98
C THR A 185 -30.35 67.01 -27.82
N ALA A 186 -30.68 68.09 -27.10
CA ALA A 186 -31.84 68.23 -26.22
C ALA A 186 -31.98 69.74 -25.88
N PRO A 187 -33.14 70.27 -25.45
CA PRO A 187 -34.49 69.68 -25.43
C PRO A 187 -35.64 70.63 -25.90
N ALA A 188 -36.80 70.00 -26.11
CA ALA A 188 -38.19 70.38 -25.74
C ALA A 188 -38.75 71.79 -26.00
N ALA A 189 -39.81 71.86 -26.82
CA ALA A 189 -41.20 72.17 -26.43
C ALA A 189 -42.15 71.75 -27.56
#